data_AF-G8SLE2-F1
#
_entry.id   AF-G8SLE2-F1
#
_cell.length_a   1.000
_cell.length_b   1.000
_cell.length_c   1.000
_cell.angle_alpha   90.00
_cell.angle_beta   90.00
_cell.angle_gamma   90.00
#
_symmetry.space_group_name_H-M   'P 1'
#
loop_
_entity.id
_entity.type
_entity.pdbx_description
1 polymer ?
#
loop_
_entity_poly.entity_id
_entity_poly.type
_entity_poly.pdbx_seq_one_letter_code
_entity_poly.pdbx_strand_id
1 'polypeptide(L)'
;MIRYKYGPWDNRYYPVIGALVGKGLLAYTRGGKGSVALRPTAMGRKIVSELQGAPAWMETAERCEAVAEHVGKLSGNGLKELIYEKLPEILDRPHRELIRP
;
A
#
# COMPACT_ATOMS: atom_id res chain seq x y z
N MET A 1 12.16 -11.09 11.58
CA MET A 1 11.39 -10.52 10.44
C MET A 1 10.16 -9.85 11.04
N ILE A 2 10.19 -8.52 11.15
CA ILE A 2 9.02 -7.77 11.64
C ILE A 2 7.93 -7.92 10.59
N ARG A 3 6.85 -8.63 10.96
CA ARG A 3 5.61 -8.64 10.19
C ARG A 3 5.00 -7.28 10.40
N TYR A 4 5.26 -6.34 9.48
CA TYR A 4 4.63 -5.03 9.56
C TYR A 4 3.13 -5.22 9.68
N LYS A 5 2.53 -4.41 10.54
CA LYS A 5 1.17 -4.55 11.07
C LYS A 5 0.07 -4.23 10.04
N TYR A 6 0.44 -4.20 8.77
CA TYR A 6 -0.33 -3.81 7.60
C TYR A 6 -0.22 -4.89 6.51
N GLY A 7 -1.05 -4.80 5.47
CA GLY A 7 -1.07 -5.82 4.42
C GLY A 7 -1.73 -7.11 4.90
N PRO A 8 -1.34 -8.30 4.39
CA PRO A 8 -1.95 -9.60 4.73
C PRO A 8 -2.07 -9.93 6.21
N TRP A 9 -1.33 -9.23 7.07
CA TRP A 9 -1.30 -9.42 8.52
C TRP A 9 -2.30 -8.52 9.27
N ASP A 10 -2.92 -7.53 8.61
CA ASP A 10 -4.07 -6.77 9.14
C ASP A 10 -5.37 -7.49 8.75
N ASN A 11 -6.22 -7.80 9.72
CA ASN A 11 -7.48 -8.50 9.49
C ASN A 11 -8.45 -7.71 8.56
N ARG A 12 -8.23 -6.41 8.35
CA ARG A 12 -9.00 -5.58 7.41
C ARG A 12 -8.54 -5.73 5.96
N TYR A 13 -7.32 -6.23 5.72
CA TYR A 13 -6.73 -6.26 4.40
C TYR A 13 -7.55 -7.08 3.41
N TYR A 14 -7.83 -8.34 3.73
CA TYR A 14 -8.56 -9.21 2.82
C TYR A 14 -10.01 -8.78 2.57
N PRO A 15 -10.79 -8.30 3.58
CA PRO A 15 -12.09 -7.69 3.35
C PRO A 15 -12.04 -6.49 2.38
N VAL A 16 -11.06 -5.59 2.54
CA VAL A 16 -10.90 -4.42 1.64
C VAL A 16 -10.55 -4.86 0.22
N ILE A 17 -9.59 -5.78 0.07
CA ILE A 17 -9.23 -6.33 -1.25
C ILE A 17 -10.44 -7.03 -1.89
N GLY A 18 -11.17 -7.85 -1.12
CA GLY A 18 -12.37 -8.54 -1.59
C GLY A 18 -13.45 -7.57 -2.07
N ALA A 19 -13.68 -6.48 -1.34
CA ALA A 19 -14.63 -5.45 -1.73
C ALA A 19 -14.21 -4.72 -3.02
N LEU A 20 -12.92 -4.39 -3.16
CA LEU A 20 -12.40 -3.72 -4.37
C LEU A 20 -12.43 -4.65 -5.60
N VAL A 21 -12.13 -5.94 -5.41
CA VAL A 21 -12.26 -6.95 -6.48
C VAL A 21 -13.73 -7.16 -6.85
N GLY A 22 -14.62 -7.30 -5.87
CA GLY A 22 -16.06 -7.46 -6.10
C GLY A 22 -16.70 -6.25 -6.80
N LYS A 23 -16.15 -5.05 -6.60
CA LYS A 23 -16.54 -3.82 -7.33
C LYS A 23 -15.86 -3.67 -8.70
N GLY A 24 -15.02 -4.62 -9.12
CA GLY A 24 -14.30 -4.57 -10.38
C GLY A 24 -13.23 -3.48 -10.45
N LEU A 25 -12.75 -2.97 -9.30
CA LEU A 25 -11.73 -1.93 -9.22
C LEU A 25 -10.31 -2.50 -9.18
N LEU A 26 -10.17 -3.70 -8.61
CA LEU A 26 -8.94 -4.49 -8.62
C LEU A 26 -9.17 -5.83 -9.32
N ALA A 27 -8.10 -6.41 -9.82
CA ALA A 27 -8.06 -7.78 -10.34
C ALA A 27 -6.85 -8.53 -9.79
N TYR A 28 -7.03 -9.81 -9.51
CA TYR A 28 -5.90 -10.72 -9.27
C TYR A 28 -5.14 -10.96 -10.57
N THR A 29 -3.82 -11.01 -10.47
CA THR A 29 -2.90 -11.36 -11.55
C THR A 29 -1.83 -12.31 -11.01
N ARG A 30 -1.11 -12.98 -11.90
CA ARG A 30 0.05 -13.80 -11.50
C ARG A 30 1.15 -12.87 -11.00
N GLY A 31 1.63 -13.13 -9.79
CA GLY A 31 2.86 -12.57 -9.27
C GLY A 31 4.06 -13.46 -9.61
N GLY A 32 5.24 -13.09 -9.13
CA GLY A 32 6.45 -13.90 -9.27
C GLY A 32 6.42 -15.17 -8.40
N LYS A 33 7.15 -16.22 -8.80
CA LYS A 33 7.33 -17.47 -8.02
C LYS A 33 6.02 -18.09 -7.48
N GLY A 34 4.94 -18.07 -8.27
CA GLY A 34 3.65 -18.65 -7.88
C GLY A 34 2.84 -17.81 -6.89
N SER A 35 3.26 -16.58 -6.60
CA SER A 35 2.48 -15.64 -5.79
C SER A 35 1.31 -15.04 -6.57
N VAL A 36 0.36 -14.49 -5.82
CA VAL A 36 -0.75 -13.69 -6.36
C VAL A 36 -0.37 -12.22 -6.25
N ALA A 37 -0.58 -11.48 -7.32
CA ALA A 37 -0.46 -10.02 -7.34
C ALA A 37 -1.83 -9.38 -7.58
N LEU A 38 -1.92 -8.10 -7.27
CA LEU A 38 -3.10 -7.28 -7.52
C LEU A 38 -2.74 -6.20 -8.53
N ARG A 39 -3.68 -5.89 -9.43
CA ARG A 39 -3.56 -4.76 -10.33
C ARG A 39 -4.86 -3.96 -10.38
N PRO A 40 -4.82 -2.62 -10.48
CA PRO A 40 -5.98 -1.83 -10.81
C PRO A 40 -6.56 -2.22 -12.18
N THR A 41 -7.88 -2.27 -12.28
CA THR A 41 -8.57 -2.38 -13.57
C THR A 41 -8.61 -1.03 -14.29
N ALA A 42 -9.13 -0.98 -15.52
CA ALA A 42 -9.35 0.31 -16.18
C ALA A 42 -10.31 1.20 -15.39
N MET A 43 -11.37 0.60 -14.82
CA MET A 43 -12.32 1.30 -13.94
C MET A 43 -11.63 1.81 -12.67
N GLY A 44 -10.82 0.95 -12.02
CA GLY A 44 -10.07 1.35 -10.84
C GLY A 44 -9.13 2.52 -11.10
N ARG A 45 -8.41 2.52 -12.23
CA ARG A 45 -7.55 3.65 -12.63
C ARG A 45 -8.33 4.93 -12.87
N LYS A 46 -9.50 4.85 -13.51
CA LYS A 46 -10.38 6.01 -13.73
C LYS A 46 -10.79 6.65 -12.40
N ILE A 47 -11.26 5.84 -11.44
CA ILE A 47 -11.64 6.34 -10.11
C ILE A 47 -10.45 6.98 -9.39
N VAL A 48 -9.27 6.36 -9.43
CA VAL A 48 -8.06 6.97 -8.83
C VAL A 48 -7.77 8.34 -9.44
N SER A 49 -7.87 8.49 -10.76
CA SER A 49 -7.67 9.78 -11.42
C SER A 49 -8.69 10.84 -10.99
N GLU A 50 -9.95 10.44 -10.77
CA GLU A 50 -11.00 11.35 -10.25
C GLU A 50 -10.71 11.73 -8.78
N LEU A 51 -10.26 10.78 -7.96
CA LEU A 51 -9.92 11.02 -6.56
C LEU A 51 -8.70 11.94 -6.44
N GLN A 52 -7.66 11.77 -7.27
CA GLN A 52 -6.48 12.65 -7.25
C GLN A 52 -6.83 14.12 -7.47
N GLY A 53 -7.88 14.42 -8.25
CA GLY A 53 -8.36 15.78 -8.48
C GLY A 53 -9.27 16.34 -7.37
N ALA A 54 -9.69 15.51 -6.41
CA ALA A 54 -10.60 15.92 -5.36
C ALA A 54 -9.82 16.55 -4.18
N PRO A 55 -10.20 17.75 -3.69
CA PRO A 55 -9.48 18.42 -2.61
C PRO A 55 -9.28 17.57 -1.35
N ALA A 56 -10.26 16.71 -1.02
CA ALA A 56 -10.20 15.81 0.14
C ALA A 56 -9.11 14.73 0.05
N TRP A 57 -8.57 14.48 -1.15
CA TRP A 57 -7.62 13.42 -1.43
C TRP A 57 -6.25 13.93 -1.89
N MET A 58 -6.10 15.23 -2.08
CA MET A 58 -4.89 15.87 -2.61
C MET A 58 -3.65 15.51 -1.77
N GLU A 59 -3.73 15.64 -0.45
CA GLU A 59 -2.62 15.28 0.45
C GLU A 59 -2.25 13.78 0.35
N THR A 60 -3.24 12.91 0.18
CA THR A 60 -2.97 11.47 0.02
C THR A 60 -2.31 11.18 -1.31
N ALA A 61 -2.75 11.85 -2.40
CA ALA A 61 -2.16 11.71 -3.73
C ALA A 61 -0.69 12.16 -3.73
N GLU A 62 -0.39 13.33 -3.17
CA GLU A 62 0.97 13.87 -3.05
C GLU A 62 1.89 12.90 -2.28
N ARG A 63 1.43 12.37 -1.14
CA ARG A 63 2.20 11.38 -0.37
C ARG A 63 2.44 10.10 -1.14
N CYS A 64 1.44 9.60 -1.88
CA CYS A 64 1.58 8.41 -2.71
C CYS A 64 2.60 8.61 -3.83
N GLU A 65 2.60 9.79 -4.48
CA GLU A 65 3.56 10.14 -5.52
C GLU A 65 4.98 10.26 -4.96
N ALA A 66 5.17 10.96 -3.84
CA ALA A 66 6.46 11.08 -3.19
C ALA A 66 7.06 9.70 -2.82
N VAL A 67 6.23 8.79 -2.28
CA VAL A 67 6.65 7.41 -1.98
C VAL A 67 7.02 6.67 -3.27
N ALA A 68 6.19 6.74 -4.32
CA ALA A 68 6.45 6.06 -5.59
C ALA A 68 7.76 6.54 -6.23
N GLU A 69 8.05 7.83 -6.18
CA GLU A 69 9.26 8.44 -6.72
C GLU A 69 10.52 7.97 -6.00
N HIS A 70 10.51 7.99 -4.66
CA HIS A 70 11.73 7.78 -3.87
C HIS A 70 12.01 6.30 -3.56
N VAL A 71 10.97 5.47 -3.43
CA VAL A 71 11.14 4.06 -3.04
C VAL A 71 10.58 3.05 -4.04
N GLY A 72 9.94 3.48 -5.13
CA GLY A 72 9.29 2.58 -6.10
C GLY A 72 10.24 1.64 -6.84
N LYS A 73 11.55 1.95 -6.87
CA LYS A 73 12.59 1.10 -7.48
C LYS A 73 13.22 0.11 -6.50
N LEU A 74 12.91 0.20 -5.21
CA LEU A 74 13.47 -0.69 -4.20
C LEU A 74 12.81 -2.06 -4.25
N SER A 75 13.62 -3.11 -4.07
CA SER A 75 13.07 -4.44 -3.80
C SER A 75 12.43 -4.47 -2.41
N GLY A 76 11.55 -5.45 -2.16
CA GLY A 76 10.98 -5.64 -0.83
C GLY A 76 12.04 -5.80 0.27
N ASN A 77 13.18 -6.43 -0.04
CA ASN A 77 14.29 -6.53 0.91
C ASN A 77 15.01 -5.19 1.08
N GLY A 78 15.26 -4.45 0.00
CA GLY A 78 15.89 -3.12 0.07
C GLY A 78 15.06 -2.12 0.87
N LEU A 79 13.73 -2.12 0.67
CA LEU A 79 12.82 -1.30 1.46
C LEU A 79 12.83 -1.69 2.94
N LYS A 80 12.87 -3.00 3.24
CA LYS A 80 12.94 -3.50 4.62
C LYS A 80 14.21 -3.03 5.33
N GLU A 81 15.37 -3.13 4.69
CA GLU A 81 16.63 -2.65 5.30
C GLU A 81 16.61 -1.13 5.52
N LEU A 82 16.09 -0.36 4.55
CA LEU A 82 15.97 1.10 4.69
C LEU A 82 15.08 1.50 5.88
N ILE A 83 13.97 0.79 6.09
CA ILE A 83 13.09 1.01 7.25
C ILE A 83 13.81 0.70 8.57
N TYR A 84 14.57 -0.40 8.63
CA TYR A 84 15.34 -0.75 9.82
C TYR A 84 16.42 0.27 10.13
N GLU A 85 17.05 0.85 9.11
CA GLU A 85 18.09 1.87 9.28
C GLU A 85 17.52 3.24 9.69
N LYS A 86 16.44 3.68 9.03
CA LYS A 86 15.97 5.07 9.13
C LYS A 86 14.83 5.28 10.12
N LEU A 87 14.09 4.23 10.45
CA LEU A 87 12.91 4.31 11.31
C LEU A 87 12.92 3.20 12.39
N PRO A 88 13.98 3.08 13.20
CA PRO A 88 14.06 2.05 14.24
C PRO A 88 12.94 2.17 15.28
N GLU A 89 12.48 3.39 15.57
CA GLU A 89 11.48 3.70 16.60
C GLU A 89 10.05 3.22 16.26
N ILE A 90 9.74 3.01 14.98
CA ILE A 90 8.40 2.55 14.56
C ILE A 90 8.25 1.03 14.59
N LEU A 91 9.34 0.29 14.80
CA LEU A 91 9.38 -1.17 14.73
C LEU A 91 8.57 -1.85 15.84
N ASP A 92 8.51 -1.24 17.03
CA ASP A 92 7.88 -1.80 18.22
C ASP A 92 6.49 -1.20 18.55
N ARG A 93 5.97 -0.31 17.70
CA ARG A 93 4.70 0.39 17.98
C ARG A 93 3.48 -0.54 17.93
N PRO A 94 2.48 -0.41 18.82
CA PRO A 94 1.22 -1.15 18.79
C PRO A 94 0.48 -1.11 17.43
N HIS A 95 -0.35 -2.14 17.16
CA HIS A 95 -1.21 -2.13 15.98
C HIS A 95 -2.19 -0.95 16.04
N ARG A 96 -2.36 -0.24 14.91
CA ARG A 96 -3.37 0.82 14.73
C ARG A 96 -3.15 2.06 15.61
N GLU A 97 -1.96 2.22 16.17
CA GLU A 97 -1.59 3.46 16.81
C GLU A 97 -1.37 4.52 15.73
N LEU A 98 -1.97 5.70 15.92
CA LEU A 98 -1.79 6.82 15.01
C LEU A 98 -0.35 7.35 15.15
N ILE A 99 0.41 7.32 14.05
CA ILE A 99 1.70 8.01 13.99
C ILE A 99 1.40 9.50 13.85
N ARG A 100 1.66 10.27 14.91
CA ARG A 100 1.61 11.74 14.85
C ARG A 100 2.93 12.26 14.27
N PRO A 101 2.90 13.27 13.39
CA PRO A 101 4.10 13.94 12.92
C PRO A 101 4.82 14.66 14.07
#